data_AF-A0A958R377-F1
#
_entry.id   AF-A0A958R377-F1
#
_cell.length_a   1.000
_cell.length_b   1.000
_cell.length_c   1.000
_cell.angle_alpha   90.00
_cell.angle_beta   90.00
_cell.angle_gamma   90.00
#
_symmetry.space_group_name_H-M   'P 1'
#
loop_
_entity.id
_entity.type
_entity.pdbx_description
1 polymer ?
#
loop_
_entity_poly.entity_id
_entity_poly.type
_entity_poly.pdbx_seq_one_letter_code
_entity_poly.pdbx_strand_id
1 'polypeptide(L)'
;MLGLKILDQFFIYFHLVLTLFNTLGWAWRKTRSIHLITVGLTAFSWLGLGIWYGLGYCPLTHWHWLVRERLGHGDMPASYIEFMIEYFTPLDVDSQMVDGWVGGVFTLAVVLSLILNYRDWRRPRLQSENSIP
;
A
#
# COMPACT_ATOMS: atom_id res chain seq x y z
N MET A 1 12.08 -12.82 22.55
CA MET A 1 12.88 -12.12 21.51
C MET A 1 12.69 -12.69 20.11
N LEU A 2 12.79 -14.01 19.89
CA LEU A 2 12.63 -14.61 18.55
C LEU A 2 11.29 -14.28 17.87
N GLY A 3 10.17 -14.37 18.60
CA GLY A 3 8.84 -14.06 18.05
C GLY A 3 8.69 -12.61 17.56
N LEU A 4 9.27 -11.63 18.26
CA LEU A 4 9.23 -10.23 17.84
C LEU A 4 10.06 -9.99 16.58
N LYS A 5 11.20 -10.66 16.42
CA LYS A 5 12.03 -10.57 15.21
C LYS A 5 11.32 -11.15 13.98
N ILE A 6 10.61 -12.28 14.15
CA ILE A 6 9.79 -12.84 13.07
C ILE A 6 8.69 -11.86 12.67
N LEU A 7 8.06 -11.22 13.65
CA LEU A 7 6.99 -10.26 13.40
C LEU A 7 7.49 -8.98 12.72
N ASP A 8 8.64 -8.44 13.13
CA ASP A 8 9.33 -7.32 12.46
C ASP A 8 9.59 -7.65 10.99
N GLN A 9 10.17 -8.83 10.72
CA GLN A 9 10.47 -9.26 9.36
C GLN A 9 9.21 -9.49 8.51
N PHE A 10 8.14 -10.03 9.12
CA PHE A 10 6.83 -10.17 8.49
C PHE A 10 6.30 -8.80 8.07
N PHE A 11 6.30 -7.80 8.95
CA PHE A 11 5.80 -6.46 8.61
C PHE A 11 6.57 -5.81 7.47
N ILE A 12 7.90 -5.96 7.42
CA ILE A 12 8.75 -5.44 6.34
C ILE A 12 8.34 -6.06 4.99
N TYR A 13 8.31 -7.39 4.89
CA TYR A 13 7.98 -8.05 3.62
C TYR A 13 6.52 -7.88 3.23
N PHE A 14 5.61 -7.93 4.20
CA PHE A 14 4.20 -7.74 3.95
C PHE A 14 3.90 -6.33 3.41
N HIS A 15 4.47 -5.29 4.02
CA HIS A 15 4.34 -3.94 3.49
C HIS A 15 5.00 -3.76 2.13
N LEU A 16 6.16 -4.38 1.89
CA LEU A 16 6.81 -4.32 0.58
C LEU A 16 5.88 -4.84 -0.51
N VAL A 17 5.31 -6.03 -0.29
CA VAL A 17 4.38 -6.66 -1.23
C VAL A 17 3.11 -5.82 -1.38
N LEU A 18 2.54 -5.32 -0.28
CA LEU A 18 1.35 -4.48 -0.31
C LEU A 18 1.58 -3.18 -1.08
N THR A 19 2.72 -2.52 -0.88
CA THR A 19 3.10 -1.28 -1.56
C THR A 19 3.32 -1.50 -3.05
N LEU A 20 4.05 -2.57 -3.43
CA LEU A 20 4.23 -2.95 -4.84
C LEU A 20 2.90 -3.34 -5.48
N PHE A 21 2.03 -4.04 -4.76
CA PHE A 21 0.72 -4.41 -5.26
C PHE A 21 -0.17 -3.18 -5.45
N ASN A 22 -0.20 -2.22 -4.53
CA ASN A 22 -0.97 -0.99 -4.67
C ASN A 22 -0.43 -0.05 -5.76
N THR A 23 0.83 -0.19 -6.17
CA THR A 23 1.41 0.63 -7.24
C THR A 23 1.30 -0.01 -8.62
N LEU A 24 1.29 -1.34 -8.72
CA LEU A 24 1.31 -2.07 -10.01
C LEU A 24 0.07 -2.95 -10.26
N GLY A 25 -0.71 -3.27 -9.23
CA GLY A 25 -1.78 -4.26 -9.28
C GLY A 25 -2.97 -3.86 -10.17
N TRP A 26 -3.10 -2.58 -10.52
CA TRP A 26 -4.10 -2.09 -11.49
C TRP A 26 -3.82 -2.52 -12.94
N ALA A 27 -2.57 -2.87 -13.28
CA ALA A 27 -2.18 -3.21 -14.64
C ALA A 27 -2.89 -4.48 -15.14
N TRP A 28 -3.02 -5.51 -14.30
CA TRP A 28 -3.59 -6.80 -14.67
C TRP A 28 -5.12 -6.83 -14.51
N ARG A 29 -5.85 -7.24 -15.56
CA ARG A 29 -7.33 -7.32 -15.51
C ARG A 29 -7.85 -8.23 -14.40
N LYS A 30 -7.20 -9.38 -14.16
CA LYS A 30 -7.61 -10.34 -13.13
C LYS A 30 -7.44 -9.80 -11.71
N THR A 31 -6.48 -8.91 -11.48
CA THR A 31 -6.18 -8.37 -10.15
C THR A 31 -6.88 -7.04 -9.88
N ARG A 32 -7.53 -6.41 -10.87
CA ARG A 32 -8.19 -5.09 -10.72
C ARG A 32 -9.20 -5.01 -9.59
N SER A 33 -10.03 -6.03 -9.41
CA SER A 33 -11.03 -6.03 -8.33
C SER A 33 -10.38 -6.15 -6.96
N ILE A 34 -9.34 -6.98 -6.83
CA ILE A 34 -8.57 -7.14 -5.58
C ILE A 34 -7.78 -5.86 -5.29
N HIS A 35 -7.13 -5.30 -6.31
CA HIS A 35 -6.42 -4.02 -6.24
C HIS A 35 -7.32 -2.88 -5.79
N LEU A 36 -8.57 -2.82 -6.28
CA LEU A 36 -9.54 -1.82 -5.86
C LEU A 36 -9.86 -1.94 -4.36
N ILE A 37 -9.99 -3.18 -3.86
CA ILE A 37 -10.21 -3.42 -2.42
C ILE A 37 -8.98 -3.00 -1.63
N THR A 38 -7.77 -3.41 -2.02
CA THR A 38 -6.55 -3.09 -1.27
C THR A 38 -6.27 -1.59 -1.26
N VAL A 39 -6.35 -0.92 -2.41
CA VAL A 39 -6.14 0.53 -2.51
C VAL A 39 -7.24 1.28 -1.75
N GLY A 40 -8.47 0.76 -1.73
CA GLY A 40 -9.58 1.31 -0.96
C GLY A 40 -9.35 1.20 0.55
N LEU A 41 -8.88 0.05 1.04
CA LEU A 41 -8.52 -0.14 2.45
C LEU A 41 -7.35 0.76 2.87
N THR A 42 -6.34 0.92 2.01
CA THR A 42 -5.24 1.85 2.24
C THR A 42 -5.75 3.30 2.28
N ALA A 43 -6.58 3.71 1.33
CA ALA A 43 -7.17 5.04 1.29
C ALA A 43 -8.05 5.31 2.53
N PHE A 44 -8.82 4.32 2.97
CA PHE A 44 -9.61 4.40 4.19
C PHE A 44 -8.73 4.56 5.43
N SER A 45 -7.59 3.86 5.50
CA SER A 45 -6.64 4.03 6.58
C SER A 45 -6.03 5.44 6.57
N TRP A 46 -5.56 5.88 5.41
CA TRP A 46 -4.86 7.15 5.26
C TRP A 46 -5.74 8.38 5.45
N LEU A 47 -6.98 8.33 4.95
CA LEU A 47 -7.93 9.46 4.99
C LEU A 47 -8.93 9.30 6.13
N GLY A 48 -9.49 8.12 6.33
CA GLY A 48 -10.49 7.86 7.36
C GLY A 48 -9.90 7.86 8.76
N LEU A 49 -8.93 6.97 9.02
CA LEU A 49 -8.22 6.95 10.30
C LEU A 49 -7.27 8.15 10.41
N GLY A 50 -6.78 8.67 9.29
CA GLY A 50 -5.91 9.84 9.28
C GLY A 50 -6.56 11.13 9.77
N ILE A 51 -7.90 11.24 9.77
CA ILE A 51 -8.60 12.36 10.45
C ILE A 51 -8.27 12.42 11.96
N TRP A 52 -7.99 11.26 12.58
CA TRP A 52 -7.72 11.15 14.01
C TRP A 52 -6.22 11.06 14.31
N TYR A 53 -5.47 10.33 13.46
CA TYR A 53 -4.07 9.99 13.71
C TYR A 53 -3.06 10.74 12.82
N GLY A 54 -3.53 11.52 11.85
CA GLY A 54 -2.70 12.24 10.87
C GLY A 54 -2.83 11.67 9.45
N LEU A 55 -2.75 12.56 8.45
CA LEU A 55 -2.80 12.16 7.03
C LEU A 55 -1.67 11.16 6.72
N GLY A 56 -2.01 10.08 6.02
CA GLY A 56 -1.05 9.02 5.69
C GLY A 56 -0.95 7.91 6.73
N TYR A 57 -1.76 7.96 7.80
CA TYR A 57 -1.74 6.95 8.85
C TYR A 57 -2.06 5.54 8.32
N CYS A 58 -1.22 4.57 8.70
CA CYS A 58 -1.39 3.16 8.42
C CYS A 58 -1.33 2.34 9.73
N PRO A 59 -2.37 1.57 10.10
CA PRO A 59 -2.35 0.72 11.28
C PRO A 59 -1.20 -0.29 11.28
N LEU A 60 -0.84 -0.80 10.10
CA LEU A 60 0.25 -1.76 9.98
C LEU A 60 1.60 -1.13 10.31
N THR A 61 1.85 0.11 9.88
CA THR A 61 3.06 0.87 10.24
C THR A 61 3.13 1.11 11.74
N HIS A 62 2.03 1.54 12.36
CA HIS A 62 1.97 1.74 13.81
C HIS A 62 2.28 0.44 14.57
N TRP A 63 1.62 -0.68 14.21
CA TRP A 63 1.91 -1.96 14.87
C TRP A 63 3.35 -2.42 14.65
N HIS A 64 3.91 -2.16 13.47
CA HIS A 64 5.30 -2.48 13.19
C HIS A 64 6.25 -1.66 14.08
N TRP A 65 6.02 -0.35 14.23
CA TRP A 65 6.80 0.50 15.13
C TRP A 65 6.72 0.03 16.58
N LEU A 66 5.54 -0.38 17.07
CA LEU A 66 5.41 -0.95 18.42
C LEU A 66 6.23 -2.23 18.61
N VAL A 67 6.34 -3.06 17.56
CA VAL A 67 7.18 -4.26 17.59
C VAL A 67 8.66 -3.89 17.63
N ARG A 68 9.09 -2.89 16.85
CA ARG A 68 10.47 -2.39 16.81
C ARG A 68 10.87 -1.71 18.12
N GLU A 69 9.97 -0.95 18.73
CA GLU A 69 10.15 -0.35 20.05
C GLU A 69 10.40 -1.42 21.11
N ARG A 70 9.61 -2.50 21.11
CA ARG A 70 9.83 -3.66 21.99
C ARG A 70 11.12 -4.44 21.71
N LEU A 71 11.70 -4.28 20.54
CA LEU A 71 13.01 -4.82 20.18
C LEU A 71 14.16 -3.87 20.57
N GLY A 72 13.86 -2.68 21.10
CA GLY A 72 14.85 -1.69 21.54
C GLY A 72 15.27 -0.71 20.45
N HIS A 73 14.56 -0.65 19.32
CA HIS A 73 14.75 0.41 18.32
C HIS A 73 13.87 1.60 18.70
N GLY A 74 14.43 2.81 18.80
CA GLY A 74 13.68 4.04 19.13
C GLY A 74 13.60 5.05 17.98
N ASP A 75 14.53 4.96 17.03
CA ASP A 75 14.76 6.01 16.04
C ASP A 75 14.13 5.60 14.69
N MET A 76 12.81 5.54 14.65
CA MET A 76 12.08 5.23 13.42
C MET A 76 11.80 6.52 12.63
N PRO A 77 12.07 6.54 11.31
CA PRO A 77 11.73 7.66 10.46
C PRO A 77 10.23 7.94 10.46
N ALA A 78 9.86 9.21 10.20
CA ALA A 78 8.45 9.61 10.13
C ALA A 78 7.72 8.94 8.97
N SER A 79 8.41 8.73 7.83
CA SER A 79 7.85 8.04 6.68
C SER A 79 8.21 6.55 6.69
N TYR A 80 7.21 5.69 6.50
CA TYR A 80 7.46 4.25 6.38
C TYR A 80 8.27 3.89 5.13
N ILE A 81 8.08 4.64 4.04
CA ILE A 81 8.76 4.36 2.78
C ILE A 81 10.23 4.78 2.85
N GLU A 82 10.55 5.88 3.55
CA GLU A 82 11.92 6.23 3.91
C GLU A 82 12.58 5.10 4.71
N PHE A 83 11.93 4.61 5.77
CA PHE A 83 12.41 3.46 6.53
C PHE A 83 12.71 2.25 5.61
N MET A 84 11.84 1.97 4.64
CA MET A 84 12.08 0.88 3.69
C MET A 84 13.26 1.14 2.75
N ILE A 85 13.42 2.38 2.28
CA ILE A 85 14.55 2.78 1.43
C ILE A 85 15.85 2.59 2.20
N GLU A 86 15.95 3.11 3.41
CA GLU A 86 17.13 2.96 4.29
C GLU A 86 17.38 1.49 4.68
N TYR A 87 16.32 0.70 4.84
CA TYR A 87 16.44 -0.71 5.19
C TYR A 87 17.07 -1.53 4.05
N PHE A 88 16.72 -1.24 2.79
CA PHE A 88 17.21 -1.99 1.62
C PHE A 88 18.40 -1.33 0.91
N THR A 89 18.64 -0.04 1.15
CA THR A 89 19.68 0.74 0.48
C THR A 89 20.35 1.68 1.48
N PRO A 90 21.63 2.05 1.27
CA PRO A 90 22.32 2.99 2.15
C PRO A 90 21.96 4.47 1.86
N LEU A 91 20.81 4.74 1.26
CA LEU A 91 20.38 6.07 0.87
C LEU A 91 19.60 6.74 2.01
N ASP A 92 20.07 7.91 2.42
CA ASP A 92 19.38 8.82 3.32
C ASP A 92 18.49 9.76 2.49
N VAL A 93 17.18 9.75 2.76
CA VAL A 93 16.17 10.47 1.98
C VAL A 93 15.23 11.23 2.90
N ASP A 94 14.97 12.49 2.58
CA ASP A 94 14.08 13.33 3.38
C ASP A 94 12.63 12.80 3.40
N SER A 95 12.07 12.63 4.61
CA SER A 95 10.72 12.10 4.84
C SER A 95 9.64 12.89 4.10
N GLN A 96 9.76 14.23 4.10
CA GLN A 96 8.73 15.11 3.53
C GLN A 96 8.69 14.97 2.01
N MET A 97 9.84 14.86 1.37
CA MET A 97 9.92 14.56 -0.06
C MET A 97 9.32 13.19 -0.38
N VAL A 98 9.69 12.15 0.38
CA VAL A 98 9.17 10.79 0.18
C VAL A 98 7.64 10.75 0.32
N ASP A 99 7.08 11.36 1.36
CA ASP A 99 5.63 11.38 1.58
C ASP A 99 4.88 12.09 0.44
N GLY A 100 5.47 13.15 -0.14
CA GLY A 100 4.95 13.81 -1.34
C GLY A 100 4.87 12.87 -2.54
N TRP A 101 5.94 12.10 -2.80
CA TRP A 101 5.97 11.09 -3.87
C TRP A 101 4.96 9.97 -3.62
N VAL A 102 4.88 9.45 -2.39
CA VAL A 102 3.96 8.37 -2.04
C VAL A 102 2.52 8.84 -2.22
N GLY A 103 2.17 10.03 -1.73
CA GLY A 103 0.84 10.62 -1.93
C GLY A 103 0.48 10.79 -3.41
N GLY A 104 1.42 11.28 -4.23
CA GLY A 104 1.23 11.46 -5.67
C GLY A 104 1.01 10.14 -6.42
N VAL A 105 1.89 9.16 -6.21
CA VAL A 105 1.80 7.84 -6.85
C VAL A 105 0.55 7.09 -6.39
N PHE A 106 0.23 7.15 -5.10
CA PHE A 106 -0.97 6.53 -4.56
C PHE A 106 -2.25 7.14 -5.15
N THR A 107 -2.31 8.47 -5.25
CA THR A 107 -3.44 9.17 -5.89
C THR A 107 -3.63 8.72 -7.34
N LEU A 108 -2.54 8.63 -8.10
CA LEU A 108 -2.57 8.14 -9.47
C LEU A 108 -3.08 6.68 -9.53
N ALA A 109 -2.59 5.81 -8.66
CA ALA A 109 -3.01 4.42 -8.60
C ALA A 109 -4.51 4.27 -8.27
N VAL A 110 -5.05 5.08 -7.35
CA VAL A 110 -6.48 5.14 -7.04
C VAL A 110 -7.28 5.55 -8.27
N VAL A 111 -6.90 6.65 -8.94
CA VAL A 111 -7.59 7.16 -10.13
C VAL A 111 -7.60 6.12 -11.25
N LEU A 112 -6.44 5.51 -11.55
CA LEU A 112 -6.33 4.47 -12.57
C LEU A 112 -7.17 3.23 -12.21
N SER A 113 -7.15 2.82 -10.94
CA SER A 113 -7.95 1.69 -10.45
C SER A 113 -9.45 1.94 -10.67
N LEU A 114 -9.94 3.13 -10.32
CA LEU A 114 -11.35 3.52 -10.52
C LEU A 114 -11.74 3.54 -12.00
N ILE A 115 -10.94 4.19 -12.86
CA ILE A 115 -11.22 4.29 -14.30
C ILE A 115 -11.25 2.90 -14.94
N LEU A 116 -10.26 2.06 -14.65
CA LEU A 116 -10.14 0.74 -15.26
C LEU A 116 -11.23 -0.23 -14.78
N ASN A 117 -11.59 -0.22 -13.50
CA ASN A 117 -12.69 -1.03 -12.98
C ASN A 117 -14.04 -0.56 -13.53
N TYR A 118 -14.27 0.75 -13.62
CA TYR A 118 -15.48 1.31 -14.22
C TYR A 118 -15.62 0.94 -15.70
N ARG A 119 -14.52 1.05 -16.47
CA ARG A 119 -14.49 0.64 -17.88
C ARG A 119 -14.78 -0.84 -18.06
N ASP A 120 -14.22 -1.69 -17.20
CA ASP A 120 -14.42 -3.14 -17.26
C ASP A 120 -15.87 -3.51 -16.87
N TRP A 121 -16.48 -2.81 -15.90
CA TRP A 121 -17.90 -2.97 -15.55
C TRP A 121 -18.84 -2.54 -16.68
N ARG A 122 -18.49 -1.49 -17.43
CA ARG A 122 -19.28 -1.00 -18.58
C ARG A 122 -19.12 -1.81 -19.85
N ARG A 123 -18.16 -2.74 -19.95
CA ARG A 123 -18.07 -3.62 -21.12
C ARG A 123 -19.21 -4.65 -21.06
N PRO A 124 -20.16 -4.64 -22.01
CA PRO A 124 -21.12 -5.73 -22.10
C PRO A 124 -20.34 -7.04 -22.28
N ARG A 125 -20.80 -8.13 -21.67
CA ARG A 125 -20.27 -9.47 -21.94
C ARG A 125 -20.58 -9.82 -23.41
N LEU A 126 -19.78 -9.34 -24.35
CA LEU A 126 -19.90 -9.63 -25.80
C LEU A 126 -19.51 -11.08 -26.15
N GLN A 127 -19.65 -12.04 -25.23
CA GLN A 127 -19.20 -13.43 -25.41
C GLN A 127 -20.10 -14.49 -24.76
N SER A 128 -21.35 -14.19 -24.42
CA SER A 128 -22.34 -15.25 -24.09
C SER A 128 -23.37 -15.51 -25.21
N GLU A 129 -23.22 -14.87 -26.38
CA GLU A 129 -24.21 -14.98 -27.49
C GLU A 129 -23.64 -15.61 -28.78
N ASN A 130 -22.33 -15.89 -28.85
CA ASN A 130 -21.67 -16.47 -30.03
C ASN A 130 -21.27 -17.95 -29.87
N SER A 131 -21.86 -18.66 -28.92
CA SER A 131 -21.66 -20.11 -28.75
C SER A 131 -23.01 -20.84 -28.67
N ILE A 132 -23.81 -20.69 -29.71
CA ILE A 132 -24.83 -21.68 -30.07
C ILE A 132 -24.65 -21.95 -31.57
N PRO A 133 -23.93 -23.02 -31.96
CA PRO A 133 -24.22 -23.71 -33.20
C PRO A 133 -25.50 -24.54 -33.07
#